data_AF-A0A410X0B4-F1
#
_entry.id   AF-A0A410X0B4-F1
#
_cell.length_a   1.000
_cell.length_b   1.000
_cell.length_c   1.000
_cell.angle_alpha   90.00
_cell.angle_beta   90.00
_cell.angle_gamma   90.00
#
_symmetry.space_group_name_H-M   'P 1'
#
loop_
_entity.id
_entity.type
_entity.pdbx_description
1 polymer ?
#
loop_
_entity_poly.entity_id
_entity_poly.type
_entity_poly.pdbx_seq_one_letter_code
_entity_poly.pdbx_strand_id
1 'polypeptide(L)'
;MSNVNLKLARKRVGELTLLYRKILWIREPDGIWDWFLKREIEELEKDISAAKENMTARPGDHVNLKNIVVVSIPTFLTPDKGAAGYGG
;
A
#
# COMPACT_ATOMS: atom_id res chain seq x y z
N MET A 1 4.40 16.65 -4.01
CA MET A 1 3.54 15.56 -4.53
C MET A 1 2.72 16.04 -5.72
N SER A 2 2.83 15.39 -6.89
CA SER A 2 1.90 15.64 -8.01
C SER A 2 0.51 15.07 -7.69
N ASN A 3 -0.55 15.66 -8.27
CA ASN A 3 -1.94 15.22 -8.06
C ASN A 3 -2.15 13.72 -8.42
N VAL A 4 -1.33 13.18 -9.32
CA VAL A 4 -1.27 11.77 -9.70
C VAL A 4 -0.81 10.87 -8.54
N ASN A 5 0.17 11.31 -7.74
CA ASN A 5 0.65 10.54 -6.59
C ASN A 5 -0.42 10.44 -5.48
N LEU A 6 -1.25 11.47 -5.30
CA LEU A 6 -2.36 11.43 -4.34
C LEU A 6 -3.47 10.46 -4.76
N LYS A 7 -3.81 10.44 -6.05
CA LYS A 7 -4.78 9.47 -6.59
C LYS A 7 -4.26 8.05 -6.43
N LEU A 8 -2.97 7.82 -6.67
CA LEU A 8 -2.33 6.52 -6.48
C LEU A 8 -2.31 6.11 -5.01
N ALA A 9 -1.94 7.01 -4.10
CA ALA A 9 -1.94 6.75 -2.65
C ALA A 9 -3.36 6.39 -2.15
N ARG A 10 -4.40 7.12 -2.56
CA ARG A 10 -5.79 6.80 -2.21
C ARG A 10 -6.23 5.44 -2.74
N LYS A 11 -5.86 5.12 -3.99
CA LYS A 11 -6.13 3.81 -4.56
C LYS A 11 -5.45 2.72 -3.74
N ARG A 12 -4.20 2.95 -3.32
CA ARG A 12 -3.42 2.00 -2.54
C ARG A 12 -4.01 1.77 -1.15
N VAL A 13 -4.47 2.81 -0.45
CA VAL A 13 -5.22 2.70 0.81
C VAL A 13 -6.45 1.81 0.63
N GLY A 14 -7.20 1.99 -0.46
CA GLY A 14 -8.37 1.16 -0.77
C GLY A 14 -8.01 -0.31 -0.99
N GLU A 15 -6.96 -0.58 -1.76
CA GLU A 15 -6.45 -1.95 -1.99
C GLU A 15 -6.02 -2.64 -0.70
N LEU A 16 -5.25 -1.94 0.14
CA LEU A 16 -4.78 -2.46 1.42
C LEU A 16 -5.95 -2.71 2.39
N THR A 17 -6.95 -1.82 2.41
CA THR A 17 -8.16 -2.00 3.22
C THR A 17 -8.95 -3.24 2.78
N LEU A 18 -9.08 -3.45 1.47
CA LEU A 18 -9.74 -4.65 0.94
C LEU A 18 -8.94 -5.91 1.25
N LEU A 19 -7.62 -5.86 1.13
CA LEU A 19 -6.74 -6.97 1.48
C LEU A 19 -6.85 -7.32 2.97
N TYR A 20 -6.81 -6.30 3.83
CA TYR A 20 -6.99 -6.46 5.28
C TYR A 20 -8.29 -7.19 5.60
N ARG A 21 -9.42 -6.76 5.02
CA ARG A 21 -10.72 -7.42 5.19
C ARG A 21 -10.70 -8.85 4.68
N LYS A 22 -10.12 -9.13 3.51
CA LYS A 22 -10.04 -10.48 2.96
C LYS A 22 -9.23 -11.43 3.84
N ILE A 23 -8.11 -10.97 4.39
CA ILE A 23 -7.28 -11.78 5.28
C ILE A 23 -8.00 -12.01 6.61
N LEU A 24 -8.70 -11.00 7.16
CA LEU A 24 -9.51 -11.17 8.37
C LEU A 24 -10.56 -12.29 8.26
N TRP A 25 -11.09 -12.56 7.06
CA TRP A 25 -12.02 -13.67 6.84
C TRP A 25 -11.36 -15.06 6.91
N ILE A 26 -10.05 -15.14 6.72
CA ILE A 26 -9.31 -16.41 6.58
C ILE A 26 -8.42 -16.65 7.81
N ARG A 27 -7.96 -15.60 8.47
CA ARG A 27 -6.97 -15.65 9.53
C ARG A 27 -7.25 -14.58 10.59
N GLU A 28 -7.10 -14.97 11.86
CA GLU A 28 -7.12 -14.01 12.96
C GLU A 28 -5.93 -13.03 12.91
N PRO A 29 -6.10 -11.79 13.40
CA PRO A 29 -5.00 -10.87 13.61
C PRO A 29 -3.95 -11.50 14.53
N ASP A 30 -2.71 -11.58 14.09
CA ASP A 30 -1.60 -12.18 14.85
C ASP A 30 -0.60 -11.14 15.38
N GLY A 31 -0.89 -9.85 15.18
CA GLY A 31 -0.02 -8.72 15.55
C GLY A 31 1.10 -8.43 14.53
N ILE A 32 1.29 -9.27 13.50
CA ILE A 32 2.35 -9.12 12.51
C ILE A 32 1.75 -8.60 11.20
N TRP A 33 0.85 -9.38 10.59
CA TRP A 33 0.30 -9.02 9.29
C TRP A 33 -0.71 -7.86 9.41
N ASP A 34 -1.50 -7.87 10.47
CA ASP A 34 -2.51 -6.82 10.70
C ASP A 34 -1.85 -5.50 11.11
N TRP A 35 -0.79 -5.56 11.93
CA TRP A 35 0.01 -4.37 12.26
C TRP A 35 0.65 -3.77 11.02
N PHE A 36 1.27 -4.59 10.16
CA PHE A 36 1.91 -4.11 8.94
C PHE A 36 0.91 -3.40 8.00
N LEU A 37 -0.25 -4.00 7.77
CA LEU A 37 -1.27 -3.40 6.90
C LEU A 37 -1.87 -2.13 7.51
N LYS A 38 -2.17 -2.11 8.81
CA LYS A 38 -2.68 -0.92 9.49
C LYS A 38 -1.67 0.22 9.44
N ARG A 39 -0.40 -0.07 9.71
CA ARG A 39 0.67 0.93 9.68
C ARG A 39 0.85 1.52 8.28
N GLU A 40 0.88 0.69 7.25
CA GLU A 40 1.00 1.16 5.86
C GLU A 40 -0.19 2.04 5.45
N ILE A 41 -1.41 1.66 5.87
CA ILE A 41 -2.61 2.49 5.65
C ILE A 41 -2.48 3.84 6.37
N GLU A 42 -2.09 3.84 7.65
CA GLU A 42 -1.93 5.08 8.43
C GLU A 42 -0.86 6.02 7.85
N GLU A 43 0.27 5.49 7.39
CA GLU A 43 1.33 6.29 6.77
C GLU A 43 0.84 6.91 5.45
N LEU A 44 0.15 6.14 4.60
CA LEU A 44 -0.43 6.67 3.35
C LEU A 44 -1.53 7.70 3.60
N GLU A 45 -2.36 7.53 4.63
CA GLU A 45 -3.39 8.50 5.02
C GLU A 45 -2.78 9.80 5.54
N LYS A 46 -1.68 9.72 6.30
CA LYS A 46 -0.89 10.90 6.72
C LYS A 46 -0.31 11.62 5.51
N ASP A 47 0.27 10.90 4.56
CA ASP A 47 0.83 11.47 3.34
C ASP A 47 -0.24 12.18 2.49
N ILE A 48 -1.43 11.56 2.35
CA ILE A 48 -2.56 12.17 1.66
C ILE A 48 -3.01 13.45 2.37
N SER A 49 -3.08 13.42 3.70
CA SER A 49 -3.51 14.56 4.52
C SER A 49 -2.50 15.70 4.45
N ALA A 50 -1.22 15.41 4.64
CA ALA A 50 -0.13 16.39 4.53
C ALA A 50 -0.06 17.00 3.12
N ALA A 51 -0.24 16.20 2.07
CA ALA A 51 -0.28 16.71 0.71
C ALA A 51 -1.52 17.58 0.44
N LYS A 52 -2.67 17.27 1.05
CA LYS A 52 -3.88 18.09 0.97
C LYS A 52 -3.67 19.43 1.67
N GLU A 53 -3.09 19.42 2.88
CA GLU A 53 -2.75 20.63 3.64
C GLU A 53 -1.76 21.52 2.87
N ASN A 54 -0.71 20.92 2.29
CA ASN A 54 0.26 21.62 1.45
C ASN A 54 -0.36 22.19 0.16
N MET A 55 -1.39 21.54 -0.42
CA MET A 55 -2.12 22.07 -1.58
C MET A 55 -3.05 23.23 -1.20
N THR A 56 -3.65 23.20 -0.01
CA THR A 56 -4.43 24.34 0.50
C THR A 56 -3.56 25.51 0.94
N ALA A 57 -2.26 25.27 1.22
CA ALA A 57 -1.34 26.29 1.76
C ALA A 57 -0.46 27.01 0.72
N ARG A 58 -0.46 26.62 -0.57
CA ARG A 58 0.45 27.23 -1.59
C ARG A 58 -0.28 27.74 -2.84
N PRO A 59 -0.34 29.07 -3.06
CA PRO A 59 -0.19 29.62 -4.39
C PRO A 59 1.30 29.57 -4.75
N GLY A 60 1.69 28.67 -5.64
CA GLY A 60 3.03 28.67 -6.24
C GLY A 60 4.08 27.75 -5.61
N ASP A 61 4.87 27.17 -6.51
CA ASP A 61 6.14 26.49 -6.31
C ASP A 61 6.18 24.98 -5.98
N HIS A 62 6.47 24.28 -7.09
CA HIS A 62 6.97 22.92 -7.22
C HIS A 62 8.17 22.65 -6.32
N VAL A 63 8.15 21.52 -5.60
CA VAL A 63 9.40 20.88 -5.14
C VAL A 63 9.35 19.37 -5.40
N ASN A 64 10.44 18.92 -6.01
CA ASN A 64 10.79 17.60 -6.50
C ASN A 64 11.15 16.69 -5.32
N LEU A 65 10.54 15.51 -5.18
CA LEU A 65 11.05 14.48 -4.26
C LEU A 65 10.93 13.10 -4.92
N LYS A 66 12.10 12.60 -5.33
CA LYS A 66 12.36 11.22 -5.75
C LYS A 66 12.50 10.39 -4.49
N ASN A 67 11.62 9.40 -4.29
CA ASN A 67 11.92 8.21 -3.49
C ASN A 67 10.99 7.09 -3.94
N ILE A 68 11.49 6.26 -4.85
CA ILE A 68 10.85 5.01 -5.25
C ILE A 68 11.27 3.98 -4.20
N VAL A 69 10.40 3.72 -3.23
CA VAL A 69 10.56 2.56 -2.34
C VAL A 69 10.18 1.33 -3.15
N VAL A 70 11.17 0.54 -3.55
CA VAL A 70 10.95 -0.78 -4.14
C VAL A 70 10.47 -1.69 -3.03
N VAL A 71 9.16 -1.98 -3.01
CA VAL A 71 8.56 -2.93 -2.07
C VAL A 71 8.95 -4.34 -2.51
N SER A 72 9.94 -4.93 -1.83
CA SER A 72 10.23 -6.36 -1.92
C SER A 72 9.08 -7.14 -1.28
N ILE A 73 8.23 -7.75 -2.11
CA ILE A 73 7.17 -8.64 -1.64
C ILE A 73 7.85 -9.87 -1.02
N PRO A 74 7.52 -10.25 0.24
CA PRO A 74 8.06 -11.46 0.84
C PRO A 74 7.70 -12.71 0.04
N THR A 75 8.68 -13.59 -0.19
CA THR A 75 8.60 -14.81 -1.02
C THR A 75 7.49 -15.78 -0.61
N PHE A 76 6.94 -15.70 0.60
CA PHE A 76 5.82 -16.55 1.03
C PHE A 76 4.44 -16.08 0.52
N LEU A 77 4.35 -14.90 -0.10
CA LEU A 77 3.10 -14.37 -0.70
C LEU A 77 3.01 -14.60 -2.21
N THR A 78 4.00 -15.25 -2.84
CA THR A 78 3.86 -15.68 -4.23
C THR A 78 3.00 -16.94 -4.28
N PRO A 79 1.87 -16.94 -5.01
CA PRO A 79 1.15 -18.18 -5.26
C PRO A 79 2.07 -19.10 -6.06
N ASP A 80 2.39 -20.26 -5.49
CA ASP A 80 3.10 -21.33 -6.16
C ASP A 80 2.33 -21.68 -7.45
N LYS A 81 2.89 -21.30 -8.59
CA LYS A 81 2.44 -21.75 -9.90
C LYS A 81 3.47 -22.74 -10.43
N GLY A 82 3.34 -23.99 -9.99
CA GLY A 82 3.94 -25.17 -10.63
C GLY A 82 4.32 -26.20 -9.59
N ALA A 83 3.55 -27.28 -9.40
CA ALA A 83 3.51 -28.33 -10.40
C ALA A 83 2.25 -29.21 -10.27
N ALA A 84 1.46 -29.27 -11.35
CA ALA A 84 0.59 -30.39 -11.68
C ALA A 84 0.90 -30.85 -13.11
N GLY A 85 1.21 -32.15 -13.26
CA GLY A 85 1.43 -32.89 -14.52
C GLY A 85 2.91 -33.12 -14.86
N TYR A 86 3.42 -34.32 -15.17
CA TYR A 86 2.83 -35.49 -15.84
C TYR A 86 3.52 -36.79 -15.42
N GLY A 87 2.81 -37.92 -15.58
CA GLY A 87 3.34 -39.27 -15.38
C GLY A 87 4.36 -39.72 -16.42
N GLY A 88 5.06 -40.80 -16.05
CA GLY A 88 5.99 -41.62 -16.81
C GLY A 88 6.48 -42.74 -15.90
#